data_AF-A0A4Q2RV26-F1
#
_entry.id   AF-A0A4Q2RV26-F1
#
_cell.length_a   1.000
_cell.length_b   1.000
_cell.length_c   1.000
_cell.angle_alpha   90.00
_cell.angle_beta   90.00
_cell.angle_gamma   90.00
#
_symmetry.space_group_name_H-M   'P 1'
#
loop_
_entity.id
_entity.type
_entity.pdbx_description
1 polymer ?
#
loop_
_entity_poly.entity_id
_entity_poly.type
_entity_poly.pdbx_seq_one_letter_code
_entity_poly.pdbx_strand_id
1 'polypeptide(L)'
;MTQVVYLHVGGPKSGTTFIQQVLDHNQAALAKAGVLVVGPRLELIHAAMAVRGDQRLADLPAAAADAWDRVTEQVREWQGDTAIMSYELFANASAEQVRTALGRLDGIEVHVVVSARDLGKAIASSWQEQLKFGITRTLDAWSPPQESSVDSEWGWRTMQPANVAARWGADLPASQAHVVTVPARSAGADELWHRFASATGLSDVDDLDLGVDRANESLGVVEAELLRRVNGSIDGRIKGGRQKSLWMRDLLAHTVLAPIGREPIGLTPAQADEAAAQADAAIAAIHEAGYQVHGDLEDLRPAPAGGRLPSEVTDGEVAESAALALADLLVWAREAGADVRTPAPSGGADEPANPVKVAVRGSLSRLASPVRDRRVARLEKRIAELEAEVEASRALHLRVATLSDVVAQLLLPAAQQDEEITMSALRTYRSRSL
;
A
#
# COMPACT_ATOMS: atom_id res chain seq x y z
N MET A 1 10.33 0.20 26.91
CA MET A 1 10.88 1.13 25.90
C MET A 1 11.46 0.29 24.80
N THR A 2 11.19 0.64 23.55
CA THR A 2 11.59 -0.15 22.38
C THR A 2 13.09 -0.41 22.34
N GLN A 3 13.45 -1.69 22.20
CA GLN A 3 14.83 -2.16 22.11
C GLN A 3 15.21 -2.48 20.66
N VAL A 4 14.26 -3.02 19.89
CA VAL A 4 14.49 -3.50 18.52
C VAL A 4 13.46 -2.91 17.55
N VAL A 5 13.92 -2.48 16.38
CA VAL A 5 13.07 -2.04 15.26
C VAL A 5 13.35 -2.88 14.03
N TYR A 6 12.31 -3.49 13.48
CA TYR A 6 12.36 -4.11 12.16
C TYR A 6 11.83 -3.14 11.10
N LEU A 7 12.72 -2.70 10.22
CA LEU A 7 12.41 -1.82 9.10
C LEU A 7 12.35 -2.62 7.80
N HIS A 8 11.13 -2.96 7.39
CA HIS A 8 10.87 -3.64 6.13
C HIS A 8 10.76 -2.63 4.97
N VAL A 9 11.76 -2.65 4.10
CA VAL A 9 11.98 -1.60 3.09
C VAL A 9 11.57 -1.96 1.66
N GLY A 10 10.99 -3.14 1.43
CA GLY A 10 10.65 -3.62 0.07
C GLY A 10 11.57 -4.76 -0.40
N GLY A 11 11.57 -5.20 -1.66
CA GLY A 11 11.36 -4.43 -2.89
C GLY A 11 9.91 -4.25 -3.37
N PRO A 12 9.69 -3.40 -4.37
CA PRO A 12 8.36 -3.21 -4.94
C PRO A 12 7.76 -4.51 -5.49
N LYS A 13 6.47 -4.73 -5.23
CA LYS A 13 5.70 -5.90 -5.69
C LYS A 13 6.21 -7.26 -5.18
N SER A 14 6.97 -7.33 -4.08
CA SER A 14 7.43 -8.57 -3.42
C SER A 14 6.46 -9.06 -2.32
N GLY A 15 5.16 -8.79 -2.45
CA GLY A 15 4.16 -9.21 -1.46
C GLY A 15 4.06 -8.29 -0.24
N THR A 16 4.60 -7.07 -0.31
CA THR A 16 4.51 -6.07 0.77
C THR A 16 3.08 -5.76 1.18
N THR A 17 2.14 -5.65 0.24
CA THR A 17 0.71 -5.45 0.53
C THR A 17 0.14 -6.54 1.44
N PHE A 18 0.47 -7.82 1.19
CA PHE A 18 0.00 -8.92 2.03
C PHE A 18 0.57 -8.82 3.45
N ILE A 19 1.89 -8.62 3.57
CA ILE A 19 2.56 -8.46 4.88
C ILE A 19 1.96 -7.29 5.67
N GLN A 20 1.80 -6.14 5.02
CA GLN A 20 1.23 -4.93 5.63
C GLN A 20 -0.22 -5.16 6.07
N GLN A 21 -1.03 -5.83 5.26
CA GLN A 21 -2.40 -6.17 5.64
C GLN A 21 -2.46 -7.10 6.86
N VAL A 22 -1.57 -8.10 6.96
CA VAL A 22 -1.51 -8.98 8.14
C VAL A 22 -1.10 -8.17 9.37
N LEU A 23 -0.08 -7.32 9.27
CA LEU A 23 0.33 -6.43 10.37
C LEU A 23 -0.82 -5.51 10.82
N ASP A 24 -1.47 -4.85 9.87
CA ASP A 24 -2.58 -3.92 10.12
C ASP A 24 -3.81 -4.62 10.71
N HIS A 25 -4.11 -5.84 10.24
CA HIS A 25 -5.24 -6.60 10.75
C HIS A 25 -5.01 -7.09 12.18
N ASN A 26 -3.76 -7.35 12.54
CA ASN A 26 -3.40 -7.97 13.82
C ASN A 26 -2.76 -6.99 14.82
N GLN A 27 -2.85 -5.68 14.62
CA GLN A 27 -2.22 -4.67 15.48
C GLN A 27 -2.53 -4.86 16.98
N ALA A 28 -3.78 -5.21 17.32
CA ALA A 28 -4.16 -5.42 18.72
C ALA A 28 -3.52 -6.68 19.35
N ALA A 29 -3.36 -7.76 18.58
CA ALA A 29 -2.69 -8.98 19.03
C ALA A 29 -1.19 -8.74 19.18
N LEU A 30 -0.58 -8.09 18.19
CA LEU A 30 0.83 -7.70 18.19
C LEU A 30 1.16 -6.76 19.35
N ALA A 31 0.31 -5.76 19.62
CA ALA A 31 0.48 -4.85 20.76
C ALA A 31 0.46 -5.57 22.11
N LYS A 32 -0.39 -6.60 22.28
CA LYS A 32 -0.40 -7.43 23.50
C LYS A 32 0.88 -8.26 23.65
N ALA A 33 1.49 -8.65 22.54
CA ALA A 33 2.79 -9.31 22.50
C ALA A 33 3.98 -8.32 22.62
N GLY A 34 3.73 -7.04 22.88
CA GLY A 34 4.77 -6.01 23.03
C GLY A 34 5.31 -5.46 21.72
N VAL A 35 4.64 -5.73 20.59
CA VAL A 35 5.05 -5.30 19.24
C VAL A 35 4.21 -4.12 18.76
N LEU A 36 4.85 -2.99 18.48
CA LEU A 36 4.24 -1.86 17.78
C LEU A 36 4.24 -2.11 16.27
N VAL A 37 3.08 -1.96 15.62
CA VAL A 37 3.01 -1.74 14.16
C VAL A 37 2.95 -0.24 13.92
N VAL A 38 3.97 0.30 13.25
CA VAL A 38 4.18 1.76 13.16
C VAL A 38 3.26 2.42 12.15
N GLY A 39 2.57 3.48 12.60
CA GLY A 39 1.77 4.39 11.79
C GLY A 39 0.54 3.78 11.12
N PRO A 40 -0.38 4.61 10.60
CA PRO A 40 -1.23 4.22 9.48
C PRO A 40 -0.46 4.34 8.16
N ARG A 41 -0.87 3.58 7.14
CA ARG A 41 -0.23 3.55 5.80
C ARG A 41 0.10 4.92 5.20
N LEU A 42 -0.78 5.91 5.34
CA LEU A 42 -0.56 7.25 4.78
C LEU A 42 0.66 7.95 5.40
N GLU A 43 0.90 7.75 6.69
CA GLU A 43 2.05 8.33 7.37
C GLU A 43 3.36 7.67 6.90
N LEU A 44 3.35 6.35 6.69
CA LEU A 44 4.48 5.62 6.11
C LEU A 44 4.80 6.04 4.68
N ILE A 45 3.78 6.38 3.87
CA ILE A 45 3.98 6.97 2.53
C ILE A 45 4.78 8.26 2.64
N HIS A 46 4.31 9.19 3.48
CA HIS A 46 4.98 10.47 3.66
C HIS A 46 6.38 10.30 4.28
N ALA A 47 6.55 9.37 5.21
CA ALA A 47 7.83 9.08 5.83
C ALA A 47 8.85 8.57 4.80
N ALA A 48 8.45 7.65 3.91
CA ALA A 48 9.33 7.18 2.83
C ALA A 48 9.64 8.28 1.82
N MET A 49 8.68 9.15 1.50
CA MET A 49 8.92 10.33 0.67
C MET A 49 9.92 11.29 1.32
N ALA A 50 9.78 11.55 2.63
CA ALA A 50 10.66 12.40 3.42
C ALA A 50 12.10 11.86 3.44
N VAL A 51 12.28 10.57 3.75
CA VAL A 51 13.59 9.90 3.73
C VAL A 51 14.25 10.02 2.35
N ARG A 52 13.47 9.90 1.27
CA ARG A 52 13.97 9.99 -0.11
C ARG A 52 14.18 11.43 -0.61
N GLY A 53 13.81 12.45 0.15
CA GLY A 53 13.81 13.84 -0.33
C GLY A 53 12.93 14.04 -1.57
N ASP A 54 11.77 13.37 -1.61
CA ASP A 54 10.90 13.38 -2.78
C ASP A 54 10.36 14.79 -3.06
N GLN A 55 10.57 15.31 -4.28
CA GLN A 55 10.17 16.66 -4.65
C GLN A 55 8.66 16.89 -4.54
N ARG A 56 7.84 15.84 -4.65
CA ARG A 56 6.38 15.91 -4.53
C ARG A 56 5.92 16.31 -3.12
N LEU A 57 6.79 16.26 -2.11
CA LEU A 57 6.49 16.77 -0.76
C LEU A 57 6.13 18.26 -0.76
N ALA A 58 6.64 19.05 -1.72
CA ALA A 58 6.33 20.47 -1.85
C ALA A 58 4.84 20.75 -2.09
N ASP A 59 4.11 19.77 -2.65
CA ASP A 59 2.67 19.88 -2.95
C ASP A 59 1.79 19.29 -1.83
N LEU A 60 2.40 18.80 -0.74
CA LEU A 60 1.71 18.15 0.38
C LEU A 60 1.66 19.05 1.62
N PRO A 61 0.76 18.77 2.59
CA PRO A 61 0.74 19.49 3.87
C PRO A 61 2.10 19.42 4.56
N ALA A 62 2.49 20.48 5.29
CA ALA A 62 3.80 20.57 5.96
C ALA A 62 4.13 19.33 6.82
N ALA A 63 3.12 18.74 7.48
CA ALA A 63 3.27 17.52 8.26
C ALA A 63 3.79 16.30 7.45
N ALA A 64 3.69 16.29 6.12
CA ALA A 64 4.26 15.23 5.31
C ALA A 64 5.80 15.24 5.34
N ALA A 65 6.44 16.41 5.45
CA ALA A 65 7.89 16.53 5.53
C ALA A 65 8.43 15.98 6.86
N ASP A 66 7.72 16.20 7.96
CA ASP A 66 8.10 15.73 9.30
C ASP A 66 7.65 14.29 9.60
N ALA A 67 7.12 13.58 8.59
CA ALA A 67 6.52 12.26 8.80
C ALA A 67 7.54 11.21 9.28
N TRP A 68 8.79 11.27 8.80
CA TRP A 68 9.84 10.38 9.30
C TRP A 68 10.12 10.59 10.79
N ASP A 69 10.27 11.85 11.21
CA ASP A 69 10.53 12.17 12.61
C ASP A 69 9.39 11.68 13.51
N ARG A 70 8.12 11.87 13.12
CA ARG A 70 6.97 11.36 13.89
C ARG A 70 6.91 9.84 13.99
N VAL A 71 7.18 9.10 12.91
CA VAL A 71 7.15 7.63 13.01
C VAL A 71 8.30 7.11 13.86
N THR A 72 9.46 7.77 13.87
CA THR A 72 10.55 7.43 14.80
C THR A 72 10.26 7.82 16.24
N GLU A 73 9.48 8.88 16.48
CA GLU A 73 9.00 9.25 17.80
C GLU A 73 8.01 8.20 18.34
N GLN A 74 7.05 7.72 17.53
CA GLN A 74 6.16 6.61 17.90
C GLN A 74 6.93 5.37 18.37
N VAL A 75 8.02 5.03 17.66
CA VAL A 75 8.91 3.93 18.03
C VAL A 75 9.56 4.17 19.39
N ARG A 76 10.06 5.38 19.65
CA ARG A 76 10.74 5.73 20.91
C ARG A 76 9.79 5.79 22.10
N GLU A 77 8.55 6.23 21.89
CA GLU A 77 7.53 6.33 22.93
C GLU A 77 6.86 5.00 23.29
N TRP A 78 6.98 4.00 22.42
CA TRP A 78 6.42 2.67 22.66
C TRP A 78 7.03 2.01 23.90
N GLN A 79 6.14 1.44 24.72
CA GLN A 79 6.52 0.86 26.01
C GLN A 79 6.95 -0.61 25.91
N GLY A 80 6.55 -1.33 24.85
CA GLY A 80 7.03 -2.68 24.58
C GLY A 80 8.44 -2.71 24.01
N ASP A 81 8.88 -3.90 23.60
CA ASP A 81 10.28 -4.17 23.25
C ASP A 81 10.56 -4.05 21.74
N THR A 82 9.54 -4.23 20.91
CA THR A 82 9.70 -4.35 19.46
C THR A 82 8.81 -3.37 18.71
N ALA A 83 9.31 -2.79 17.62
CA ALA A 83 8.51 -2.07 16.64
C ALA A 83 8.77 -2.59 15.21
N ILE A 84 7.75 -2.57 14.37
CA ILE A 84 7.81 -2.98 12.97
C ILE A 84 7.27 -1.86 12.10
N MET A 85 8.09 -1.44 11.13
CA MET A 85 7.73 -0.48 10.11
C MET A 85 7.86 -1.14 8.74
N SER A 86 6.82 -1.07 7.92
CA SER A 86 6.77 -1.82 6.65
C SER A 86 6.27 -0.95 5.51
N TYR A 87 7.16 -0.52 4.62
CA TYR A 87 6.78 0.21 3.42
C TYR A 87 7.81 0.12 2.29
N GLU A 88 7.39 -0.28 1.09
CA GLU A 88 8.29 -0.58 -0.02
C GLU A 88 8.97 0.64 -0.65
N LEU A 89 8.43 1.85 -0.46
CA LEU A 89 9.03 3.05 -1.07
C LEU A 89 10.38 3.41 -0.44
N PHE A 90 10.71 2.88 0.75
CA PHE A 90 12.02 3.03 1.38
C PHE A 90 13.15 2.40 0.54
N ALA A 91 12.86 1.39 -0.31
CA ALA A 91 13.86 0.69 -1.11
C ALA A 91 14.73 1.62 -1.97
N ASN A 92 14.17 2.74 -2.47
CA ASN A 92 14.88 3.63 -3.39
C ASN A 92 15.84 4.64 -2.71
N ALA A 93 15.85 4.71 -1.38
CA ALA A 93 16.73 5.61 -0.64
C ALA A 93 18.21 5.42 -1.04
N SER A 94 18.94 6.53 -1.16
CA SER A 94 20.39 6.52 -1.33
C SER A 94 21.10 6.13 -0.02
N ALA A 95 22.37 5.71 -0.10
CA ALA A 95 23.13 5.37 1.10
C ALA A 95 23.25 6.54 2.10
N GLU A 96 23.33 7.79 1.61
CA GLU A 96 23.34 8.98 2.46
C GLU A 96 21.99 9.22 3.16
N GLN A 97 20.90 9.05 2.43
CA GLN A 97 19.54 9.14 2.98
C GLN A 97 19.27 8.04 4.01
N VAL A 98 19.72 6.81 3.74
CA VAL A 98 19.65 5.69 4.70
C VAL A 98 20.38 6.06 5.99
N ARG A 99 21.64 6.50 5.91
CA ARG A 99 22.41 6.89 7.11
C ARG A 99 21.70 7.96 7.93
N THR A 100 21.15 8.96 7.25
CA THR A 100 20.38 10.03 7.90
C THR A 100 19.12 9.48 8.57
N ALA A 101 18.39 8.59 7.91
CA ALA A 101 17.19 7.96 8.44
C ALA A 101 17.51 7.08 9.67
N LEU A 102 18.52 6.21 9.57
CA LEU A 102 18.95 5.33 10.65
C LEU A 102 19.48 6.11 11.86
N GLY A 103 20.14 7.25 11.66
CA GLY A 103 20.56 8.12 12.76
C GLY A 103 19.41 8.63 13.63
N ARG A 104 18.18 8.72 13.09
CA ARG A 104 16.98 9.02 13.91
C ARG A 104 16.57 7.89 14.84
N LEU A 105 17.12 6.69 14.67
CA LEU A 105 16.90 5.50 15.49
C LEU A 105 18.12 5.16 16.37
N ASP A 106 19.10 6.05 16.49
CA ASP A 106 20.27 5.86 17.36
C ASP A 106 19.84 5.45 18.79
N GLY A 107 20.55 4.45 19.31
CA GLY A 107 20.26 3.83 20.61
C GLY A 107 19.23 2.70 20.59
N ILE A 108 18.65 2.38 19.42
CA ILE A 108 17.75 1.24 19.20
C ILE A 108 18.44 0.27 18.23
N GLU A 109 18.32 -1.03 18.48
CA GLU A 109 18.82 -2.05 17.55
C GLU A 109 17.94 -2.09 16.30
N VAL A 110 18.52 -1.86 15.12
CA VAL A 110 17.76 -1.82 13.86
C VAL A 110 18.07 -3.04 13.02
N HIS A 111 17.01 -3.76 12.64
CA HIS A 111 17.06 -4.82 11.64
C HIS A 111 16.39 -4.35 10.36
N VAL A 112 17.08 -4.48 9.23
CA VAL A 112 16.54 -4.19 7.91
C VAL A 112 16.00 -5.46 7.30
N VAL A 113 14.76 -5.43 6.82
CA VAL A 113 14.13 -6.56 6.14
C VAL A 113 13.86 -6.20 4.68
N VAL A 114 14.40 -7.00 3.76
CA VAL A 114 14.23 -6.87 2.32
C VAL A 114 13.45 -8.07 1.79
N SER A 115 12.21 -7.85 1.38
CA SER A 115 11.42 -8.87 0.68
C SER A 115 11.81 -8.96 -0.79
N ALA A 116 11.99 -10.17 -1.30
CA ALA A 116 12.60 -10.41 -2.59
C ALA A 116 11.82 -11.45 -3.38
N ARG A 117 11.52 -11.19 -4.65
CA ARG A 117 10.76 -12.11 -5.51
C ARG A 117 11.59 -12.56 -6.69
N ASP A 118 11.10 -13.59 -7.37
CA ASP A 118 11.49 -13.96 -8.74
C ASP A 118 11.70 -12.72 -9.62
N LEU A 119 12.94 -12.51 -10.06
CA LEU A 119 13.33 -11.30 -10.78
C LEU A 119 12.77 -11.25 -12.21
N GLY A 120 12.41 -12.39 -12.80
CA GLY A 120 11.67 -12.42 -14.05
C GLY A 120 10.26 -11.87 -13.87
N LYS A 121 9.55 -12.30 -12.82
CA LYS A 121 8.23 -11.75 -12.49
C LYS A 121 8.29 -10.27 -12.09
N ALA A 122 9.42 -9.80 -11.56
CA ALA A 122 9.64 -8.39 -11.26
C ALA A 122 9.62 -7.53 -12.52
N ILE A 123 10.26 -7.97 -13.62
CA ILE A 123 10.23 -7.28 -14.93
C ILE A 123 8.78 -7.07 -15.40
N ALA A 124 8.01 -8.15 -15.53
CA ALA A 124 6.62 -8.07 -16.01
C ALA A 124 5.74 -7.20 -15.09
N SER A 125 5.91 -7.31 -13.78
CA SER A 125 5.16 -6.51 -12.80
C SER A 125 5.49 -5.02 -12.92
N SER A 126 6.77 -4.67 -13.06
CA SER A 126 7.25 -3.29 -13.20
C SER A 126 6.81 -2.63 -14.50
N TRP A 127 6.82 -3.37 -15.61
CA TRP A 127 6.22 -2.91 -16.86
C TRP A 127 4.72 -2.65 -16.68
N GLN A 128 3.99 -3.60 -16.08
CA GLN A 128 2.55 -3.47 -15.87
C GLN A 128 2.17 -2.30 -14.95
N GLU A 129 2.92 -2.05 -13.89
CA GLU A 129 2.66 -0.90 -13.00
C GLU A 129 2.75 0.43 -13.76
N GLN A 130 3.70 0.57 -14.68
CA GLN A 130 3.80 1.78 -15.53
C GLN A 130 2.57 1.96 -16.44
N LEU A 131 1.98 0.87 -16.94
CA LEU A 131 0.74 0.95 -17.72
C LEU A 131 -0.41 1.55 -16.90
N LYS A 132 -0.48 1.27 -15.60
CA LYS A 132 -1.52 1.83 -14.71
C LYS A 132 -1.41 3.35 -14.54
N PHE A 133 -0.28 3.95 -14.92
CA PHE A 133 -0.04 5.39 -14.94
C PHE A 133 -0.01 5.99 -16.35
N GLY A 134 -0.50 5.26 -17.34
CA GLY A 134 -0.72 5.76 -18.70
C GLY A 134 0.46 5.62 -19.65
N ILE A 135 1.47 4.82 -19.32
CA ILE A 135 2.57 4.51 -20.23
C ILE A 135 2.09 3.54 -21.32
N THR A 136 2.60 3.68 -22.54
CA THR A 136 2.18 2.92 -23.74
C THR A 136 3.27 2.05 -24.35
N ARG A 137 4.50 2.10 -23.80
CA ARG A 137 5.65 1.34 -24.27
C ARG A 137 5.36 -0.17 -24.16
N THR A 138 5.66 -0.91 -25.23
CA THR A 138 5.50 -2.37 -25.26
C THR A 138 6.51 -3.06 -24.34
N LEU A 139 6.20 -4.28 -23.91
CA LEU A 139 7.11 -5.06 -23.07
C LEU A 139 8.41 -5.38 -23.81
N ASP A 140 8.34 -5.70 -25.11
CA ASP A 140 9.48 -6.02 -25.98
C ASP A 140 10.48 -4.86 -26.07
N ALA A 141 10.00 -3.62 -25.98
CA ALA A 141 10.80 -2.41 -26.05
C ALA A 141 11.13 -1.82 -24.67
N TRP A 142 10.78 -2.52 -23.59
CA TRP A 142 11.00 -2.08 -22.23
C TRP A 142 12.04 -2.97 -21.55
N SER A 143 13.00 -2.34 -20.87
CA SER A 143 13.96 -2.99 -19.99
C SER A 143 13.95 -2.26 -18.64
N PRO A 144 14.19 -2.97 -17.53
CA PRO A 144 14.42 -2.34 -16.25
C PRO A 144 15.56 -1.31 -16.33
N PRO A 145 15.39 -0.11 -15.76
CA PRO A 145 16.51 0.80 -15.57
C PRO A 145 17.58 0.16 -14.69
N GLN A 146 18.84 0.42 -15.03
CA GLN A 146 20.00 -0.10 -14.30
C GLN A 146 20.10 0.51 -12.89
N GLU A 147 20.88 -0.10 -12.00
CA GLU A 147 21.01 0.33 -10.60
C GLU A 147 21.40 1.81 -10.44
N SER A 148 22.21 2.34 -11.37
CA SER A 148 22.64 3.74 -11.42
C SER A 148 21.52 4.74 -11.70
N SER A 149 20.34 4.28 -12.13
CA SER A 149 19.18 5.12 -12.45
C SER A 149 18.40 5.48 -11.17
N VAL A 150 18.85 6.51 -10.46
CA VAL A 150 18.32 6.91 -9.14
C VAL A 150 16.84 7.34 -9.15
N ASP A 151 16.36 7.88 -10.27
CA ASP A 151 14.98 8.38 -10.41
C ASP A 151 13.96 7.27 -10.69
N SER A 152 14.39 6.03 -10.90
CA SER A 152 13.52 4.93 -11.27
C SER A 152 13.07 4.11 -10.04
N GLU A 153 11.76 4.17 -9.74
CA GLU A 153 11.14 3.31 -8.73
C GLU A 153 11.02 1.84 -9.20
N TRP A 154 11.12 1.59 -10.51
CA TRP A 154 10.85 0.30 -11.17
C TRP A 154 12.07 -0.28 -11.91
N GLY A 155 13.26 -0.16 -11.30
CA GLY A 155 14.55 -0.61 -11.87
C GLY A 155 15.31 -1.58 -10.97
N TRP A 156 16.46 -2.08 -11.43
CA TRP A 156 17.30 -3.01 -10.66
C TRP A 156 17.77 -2.43 -9.34
N ARG A 157 17.80 -1.10 -9.21
CA ARG A 157 18.04 -0.38 -7.96
C ARG A 157 17.12 -0.82 -6.82
N THR A 158 15.84 -1.01 -7.10
CA THR A 158 14.79 -1.33 -6.11
C THR A 158 14.31 -2.77 -6.20
N MET A 159 14.41 -3.40 -7.38
CA MET A 159 13.95 -4.76 -7.61
C MET A 159 14.97 -5.83 -7.22
N GLN A 160 16.27 -5.57 -7.39
CA GLN A 160 17.30 -6.53 -7.02
C GLN A 160 17.57 -6.41 -5.51
N PRO A 161 17.35 -7.48 -4.71
CA PRO A 161 17.39 -7.38 -3.25
C PRO A 161 18.78 -7.02 -2.71
N ALA A 162 19.85 -7.52 -3.34
CA ALA A 162 21.22 -7.20 -2.96
C ALA A 162 21.52 -5.70 -3.03
N ASN A 163 21.02 -5.00 -4.05
CA ASN A 163 21.22 -3.55 -4.17
C ASN A 163 20.54 -2.78 -3.04
N VAL A 164 19.33 -3.19 -2.64
CA VAL A 164 18.59 -2.58 -1.52
C VAL A 164 19.31 -2.87 -0.20
N ALA A 165 19.67 -4.14 0.04
CA ALA A 165 20.37 -4.58 1.25
C ALA A 165 21.75 -3.93 1.40
N ALA A 166 22.50 -3.78 0.30
CA ALA A 166 23.81 -3.13 0.32
C ALA A 166 23.73 -1.65 0.74
N ARG A 167 22.64 -0.95 0.41
CA ARG A 167 22.43 0.44 0.85
C ARG A 167 21.92 0.53 2.28
N TRP A 168 20.92 -0.27 2.62
CA TRP A 168 20.25 -0.21 3.92
C TRP A 168 21.06 -0.86 5.05
N GLY A 169 21.81 -1.92 4.73
CA GLY A 169 22.63 -2.67 5.68
C GLY A 169 24.11 -2.27 5.71
N ALA A 170 24.52 -1.22 4.99
CA ALA A 170 25.94 -0.84 4.84
C ALA A 170 26.67 -0.64 6.17
N ASP A 171 25.99 -0.02 7.15
CA ASP A 171 26.54 0.32 8.46
C ASP A 171 26.01 -0.59 9.58
N LEU A 172 25.32 -1.69 9.22
CA LEU A 172 24.76 -2.66 10.16
C LEU A 172 25.58 -3.97 10.14
N PRO A 173 25.65 -4.71 11.25
CA PRO A 173 26.07 -6.11 11.24
C PRO A 173 25.26 -6.92 10.22
N ALA A 174 25.91 -7.84 9.50
CA ALA A 174 25.22 -8.69 8.52
C ALA A 174 24.07 -9.52 9.14
N SER A 175 24.13 -9.81 10.45
CA SER A 175 23.06 -10.46 11.21
C SER A 175 21.79 -9.61 11.36
N GLN A 176 21.84 -8.31 11.07
CA GLN A 176 20.72 -7.38 11.13
C GLN A 176 20.17 -7.02 9.74
N ALA A 177 20.73 -7.59 8.67
CA ALA A 177 20.21 -7.46 7.31
C ALA A 177 19.56 -8.77 6.87
N HIS A 178 18.25 -8.75 6.68
CA HIS A 178 17.43 -9.92 6.39
C HIS A 178 16.88 -9.86 4.95
N VAL A 179 16.98 -10.96 4.23
CA VAL A 179 16.35 -11.17 2.92
C VAL A 179 15.26 -12.21 3.07
N VAL A 180 14.01 -11.80 2.82
CA VAL A 180 12.82 -12.65 2.89
C VAL A 180 12.37 -12.97 1.48
N THR A 181 12.53 -14.21 1.03
CA THR A 181 12.14 -14.55 -0.35
C THR A 181 10.66 -14.87 -0.46
N VAL A 182 10.02 -14.39 -1.53
CA VAL A 182 8.65 -14.70 -1.88
C VAL A 182 8.62 -16.11 -2.44
N PRO A 183 7.92 -17.04 -1.77
CA PRO A 183 7.97 -18.44 -2.16
C PRO A 183 7.33 -18.67 -3.53
N ALA A 184 7.77 -19.75 -4.20
CA ALA A 184 6.99 -20.35 -5.26
C ALA A 184 5.54 -20.65 -4.79
N ARG A 185 4.57 -20.55 -5.72
CA ARG A 185 3.13 -20.76 -5.41
C ARG A 185 2.82 -22.10 -4.73
N SER A 186 3.68 -23.11 -4.90
CA SER A 186 3.55 -24.44 -4.31
C SER A 186 3.81 -24.49 -2.80
N ALA A 187 4.50 -23.50 -2.22
CA ALA A 187 4.89 -23.53 -0.80
C ALA A 187 3.74 -23.20 0.17
N GLY A 188 2.56 -22.87 -0.35
CA GLY A 188 1.39 -22.53 0.44
C GLY A 188 1.10 -21.03 0.47
N ALA A 189 -0.13 -20.68 0.85
CA ALA A 189 -0.62 -19.31 0.78
C ALA A 189 0.09 -18.40 1.80
N ASP A 190 0.46 -18.93 2.97
CA ASP A 190 0.92 -18.15 4.13
C ASP A 190 2.43 -18.22 4.34
N GLU A 191 3.15 -18.94 3.49
CA GLU A 191 4.60 -19.14 3.62
C GLU A 191 5.39 -17.81 3.61
N LEU A 192 4.95 -16.83 2.82
CA LEU A 192 5.56 -15.49 2.85
C LEU A 192 5.46 -14.86 4.25
N TRP A 193 4.33 -15.05 4.94
CA TRP A 193 4.17 -14.55 6.31
C TRP A 193 5.10 -15.29 7.27
N HIS A 194 5.20 -16.62 7.19
CA HIS A 194 6.09 -17.38 8.08
C HIS A 194 7.56 -16.96 7.93
N ARG A 195 8.03 -16.76 6.69
CA ARG A 195 9.39 -16.27 6.42
C ARG A 195 9.60 -14.86 6.97
N PHE A 196 8.61 -13.98 6.79
CA PHE A 196 8.64 -12.63 7.35
C PHE A 196 8.66 -12.65 8.89
N ALA A 197 7.78 -13.44 9.50
CA ALA A 197 7.70 -13.60 10.95
C ALA A 197 9.01 -14.13 11.53
N SER A 198 9.67 -15.07 10.85
CA SER A 198 11.02 -15.53 11.22
C SER A 198 12.06 -14.41 11.16
N ALA A 199 11.99 -13.52 10.16
CA ALA A 199 12.90 -12.38 10.05
C ALA A 199 12.67 -11.30 11.11
N THR A 200 11.43 -11.16 11.59
CA THR A 200 11.03 -10.11 12.53
C THR A 200 10.80 -10.59 13.96
N GLY A 201 11.18 -11.83 14.29
CA GLY A 201 10.97 -12.41 15.62
C GLY A 201 9.50 -12.57 16.02
N LEU A 202 8.58 -12.71 15.05
CA LEU A 202 7.15 -12.90 15.28
C LEU A 202 6.69 -14.36 15.22
N SER A 203 7.61 -15.32 15.05
CA SER A 203 7.26 -16.74 14.88
C SER A 203 6.47 -17.33 16.06
N ASP A 204 6.70 -16.82 17.26
CA ASP A 204 6.07 -17.30 18.50
C ASP A 204 4.81 -16.49 18.87
N VAL A 205 4.37 -15.56 18.01
CA VAL A 205 3.14 -14.82 18.22
C VAL A 205 1.97 -15.64 17.68
N ASP A 206 1.26 -16.29 18.59
CA ASP A 206 0.09 -17.11 18.28
C ASP A 206 -1.13 -16.26 17.84
N ASP A 207 -2.12 -16.93 17.23
CA ASP A 207 -3.45 -16.41 16.92
C ASP A 207 -3.51 -15.19 15.97
N LEU A 208 -2.52 -15.04 15.08
CA LEU A 208 -2.59 -14.04 14.01
C LEU A 208 -3.51 -14.50 12.87
N ASP A 209 -4.47 -13.66 12.48
CA ASP A 209 -5.33 -13.91 11.32
C ASP A 209 -4.58 -13.56 10.01
N LEU A 210 -4.24 -14.60 9.26
CA LEU A 210 -3.59 -14.50 7.95
C LEU A 210 -4.60 -14.48 6.78
N GLY A 211 -5.89 -14.64 7.08
CA GLY A 211 -7.02 -14.65 6.16
C GLY A 211 -7.41 -13.26 5.63
N VAL A 212 -6.40 -12.41 5.39
CA VAL A 212 -6.58 -11.05 4.87
C VAL A 212 -6.96 -11.05 3.38
N ASP A 213 -7.74 -10.06 2.97
CA ASP A 213 -8.23 -9.91 1.59
C ASP A 213 -7.06 -9.70 0.61
N ARG A 214 -6.70 -10.76 -0.13
CA ARG A 214 -5.72 -10.68 -1.23
C ARG A 214 -6.36 -10.07 -2.46
N ALA A 215 -6.21 -8.77 -2.65
CA ALA A 215 -6.63 -8.11 -3.89
C ALA A 215 -5.77 -8.63 -5.06
N ASN A 216 -6.40 -9.12 -6.12
CA ASN A 216 -5.67 -9.42 -7.35
C ASN A 216 -5.38 -8.11 -8.08
N GLU A 217 -4.21 -7.54 -7.85
CA GLU A 217 -3.80 -6.29 -8.49
C GLU A 217 -3.12 -6.49 -9.84
N SER A 218 -2.81 -7.74 -10.20
CA SER A 218 -2.08 -8.04 -11.44
C SER A 218 -3.05 -8.31 -12.58
N LEU A 219 -2.75 -7.75 -13.75
CA LEU A 219 -3.51 -8.01 -14.98
C LEU A 219 -2.98 -9.25 -15.70
N GLY A 220 -3.87 -9.95 -16.41
CA GLY A 220 -3.48 -10.94 -17.42
C GLY A 220 -2.84 -10.28 -18.64
N VAL A 221 -2.22 -11.08 -19.52
CA VAL A 221 -1.52 -10.57 -20.72
C VAL A 221 -2.45 -9.80 -21.66
N VAL A 222 -3.68 -10.30 -21.85
CA VAL A 222 -4.69 -9.66 -22.71
C VAL A 222 -5.13 -8.32 -22.12
N GLU A 223 -5.44 -8.29 -20.83
CA GLU A 223 -5.88 -7.08 -20.12
C GLU A 223 -4.78 -6.02 -20.03
N ALA A 224 -3.53 -6.44 -19.89
CA ALA A 224 -2.39 -5.53 -19.93
C ALA A 224 -2.22 -4.89 -21.31
N GLU A 225 -2.34 -5.67 -22.39
CA GLU A 225 -2.30 -5.14 -23.75
C GLU A 225 -3.50 -4.23 -24.05
N LEU A 226 -4.70 -4.59 -23.58
CA LEU A 226 -5.87 -3.72 -23.65
C LEU A 226 -5.63 -2.39 -22.93
N LEU A 227 -5.14 -2.41 -21.69
CA LEU A 227 -4.82 -1.20 -20.94
C LEU A 227 -3.80 -0.33 -21.69
N ARG A 228 -2.76 -0.93 -22.28
CA ARG A 228 -1.76 -0.22 -23.07
C ARG A 228 -2.38 0.49 -24.29
N ARG A 229 -3.30 -0.16 -25.01
CA ARG A 229 -4.04 0.45 -26.13
C ARG A 229 -5.01 1.54 -25.67
N VAL A 230 -5.67 1.34 -24.52
CA VAL A 230 -6.51 2.36 -23.89
C VAL A 230 -5.68 3.58 -23.50
N ASN A 231 -4.48 3.41 -22.95
CA ASN A 231 -3.59 4.52 -22.61
C ASN A 231 -3.26 5.38 -23.84
N GLY A 232 -2.95 4.75 -24.98
CA GLY A 232 -2.75 5.46 -26.25
C GLY A 232 -4.01 6.17 -26.71
N SER A 233 -5.18 5.55 -26.49
CA SER A 233 -6.48 6.11 -26.86
C SER A 233 -6.98 7.19 -25.92
N ILE A 234 -6.56 7.23 -24.65
CA ILE A 234 -6.87 8.30 -23.69
C ILE A 234 -6.21 9.60 -24.14
N ASP A 235 -5.03 9.53 -24.76
CA ASP A 235 -4.36 10.65 -25.44
C ASP A 235 -4.37 11.94 -24.61
N GLY A 236 -3.98 11.83 -23.34
CA GLY A 236 -3.89 12.97 -22.42
C GLY A 236 -5.24 13.57 -21.98
N ARG A 237 -6.39 12.93 -22.22
CA ARG A 237 -7.70 13.36 -21.68
C ARG A 237 -7.78 13.27 -20.15
N ILE A 238 -7.00 12.39 -19.54
CA ILE A 238 -6.83 12.27 -18.09
C ILE A 238 -5.43 12.77 -17.74
N LYS A 239 -5.35 13.85 -16.94
CA LYS A 239 -4.10 14.57 -16.64
C LYS A 239 -3.78 14.58 -15.15
N GLY A 240 -2.49 14.60 -14.83
CA GLY A 240 -2.01 14.67 -13.44
C GLY A 240 -2.04 13.32 -12.71
N GLY A 241 -1.14 13.17 -11.73
CA GLY A 241 -0.94 11.90 -11.02
C GLY A 241 -2.19 11.42 -10.28
N ARG A 242 -2.91 12.31 -9.60
CA ARG A 242 -4.12 11.97 -8.83
C ARG A 242 -5.23 11.38 -9.71
N GLN A 243 -5.49 11.98 -10.87
CA GLN A 243 -6.53 11.47 -11.77
C GLN A 243 -6.14 10.12 -12.38
N LYS A 244 -4.86 9.95 -12.75
CA LYS A 244 -4.34 8.67 -13.23
C LYS A 244 -4.48 7.58 -12.18
N SER A 245 -4.11 7.84 -10.92
CA SER A 245 -4.29 6.90 -9.81
C SER A 245 -5.76 6.49 -9.66
N LEU A 246 -6.69 7.45 -9.64
CA LEU A 246 -8.11 7.14 -9.43
C LEU A 246 -8.73 6.38 -10.61
N TRP A 247 -8.58 6.92 -11.82
CA TRP A 247 -9.34 6.44 -12.98
C TRP A 247 -8.64 5.32 -13.74
N MET A 248 -7.32 5.38 -13.87
CA MET A 248 -6.56 4.42 -14.66
C MET A 248 -6.10 3.24 -13.80
N ARG A 249 -5.52 3.51 -12.63
CA ARG A 249 -5.03 2.45 -11.73
C ARG A 249 -6.16 1.81 -10.93
N ASP A 250 -6.88 2.59 -10.12
CA ASP A 250 -7.83 2.03 -9.14
C ASP A 250 -9.13 1.54 -9.82
N LEU A 251 -9.72 2.35 -10.72
CA LEU A 251 -10.92 1.93 -11.46
C LEU A 251 -10.58 0.95 -12.59
N LEU A 252 -9.93 1.43 -13.66
CA LEU A 252 -9.79 0.63 -14.86
C LEU A 252 -8.92 -0.61 -14.64
N ALA A 253 -7.70 -0.46 -14.10
CA ALA A 253 -6.82 -1.61 -13.94
C ALA A 253 -7.27 -2.55 -12.81
N HIS A 254 -7.44 -2.05 -11.58
CA HIS A 254 -7.71 -2.91 -10.43
C HIS A 254 -9.16 -3.39 -10.32
N THR A 255 -10.13 -2.51 -10.56
CA THR A 255 -11.55 -2.86 -10.37
C THR A 255 -12.14 -3.56 -11.59
N VAL A 256 -11.83 -3.08 -12.79
CA VAL A 256 -12.45 -3.57 -14.04
C VAL A 256 -11.63 -4.66 -14.71
N LEU A 257 -10.33 -4.44 -14.97
CA LEU A 257 -9.54 -5.36 -15.79
C LEU A 257 -8.98 -6.56 -15.01
N ALA A 258 -8.45 -6.35 -13.81
CA ALA A 258 -7.81 -7.42 -13.03
C ALA A 258 -8.69 -8.66 -12.71
N PRO A 259 -10.04 -8.54 -12.62
CA PRO A 259 -10.92 -9.70 -12.50
C PRO A 259 -11.14 -10.52 -13.79
N ILE A 260 -10.93 -9.93 -14.98
CA ILE A 260 -11.31 -10.53 -16.28
C ILE A 260 -10.41 -11.72 -16.63
N GLY A 261 -9.10 -11.49 -16.70
CA GLY A 261 -8.13 -12.47 -17.18
C GLY A 261 -6.97 -12.68 -16.21
N ARG A 262 -6.38 -13.88 -16.27
CA ARG A 262 -5.30 -14.33 -15.38
C ARG A 262 -4.13 -14.99 -16.11
N GLU A 263 -4.14 -14.97 -17.44
CA GLU A 263 -3.04 -15.51 -18.25
C GLU A 263 -1.74 -14.76 -17.91
N PRO A 264 -0.67 -15.45 -17.45
CA PRO A 264 0.58 -14.80 -17.09
C PRO A 264 1.24 -14.08 -18.28
N ILE A 265 1.88 -12.95 -18.00
CA ILE A 265 2.70 -12.22 -18.97
C ILE A 265 4.07 -12.91 -19.06
N GLY A 266 4.45 -13.32 -20.27
CA GLY A 266 5.76 -13.89 -20.58
C GLY A 266 6.89 -12.85 -20.63
N LEU A 267 8.11 -13.32 -20.83
CA LEU A 267 9.31 -12.49 -21.02
C LEU A 267 9.95 -12.80 -22.37
N THR A 268 10.61 -11.81 -22.95
CA THR A 268 11.48 -12.05 -24.11
C THR A 268 12.73 -12.84 -23.67
N PRO A 269 13.42 -13.56 -24.58
CA PRO A 269 14.66 -14.26 -24.25
C PRO A 269 15.70 -13.36 -23.60
N ALA A 270 15.90 -12.15 -24.13
CA ALA A 270 16.86 -11.18 -23.58
C ALA A 270 16.49 -10.73 -22.15
N GLN A 271 15.19 -10.54 -21.86
CA GLN A 271 14.73 -10.21 -20.51
C GLN A 271 14.88 -11.39 -19.55
N ALA A 272 14.68 -12.62 -20.02
CA ALA A 272 14.90 -13.82 -19.21
C ALA A 272 16.38 -13.99 -18.86
N ASP A 273 17.28 -13.78 -19.83
CA ASP A 273 18.73 -13.82 -19.63
C ASP A 273 19.20 -12.72 -18.67
N GLU A 274 18.69 -11.49 -18.82
CA GLU A 274 18.98 -10.38 -17.91
C GLU A 274 18.48 -10.69 -16.49
N ALA A 275 17.24 -11.18 -16.33
CA ALA A 275 16.71 -11.56 -15.03
C ALA A 275 17.52 -12.67 -14.36
N ALA A 276 17.98 -13.66 -15.13
CA ALA A 276 18.83 -14.74 -14.63
C ALA A 276 20.19 -14.20 -14.16
N ALA A 277 20.84 -13.35 -14.96
CA ALA A 277 22.12 -12.72 -14.59
C ALA A 277 21.99 -11.83 -13.34
N GLN A 278 20.89 -11.09 -13.23
CA GLN A 278 20.60 -10.28 -12.04
C GLN A 278 20.28 -11.16 -10.82
N ALA A 279 19.65 -12.31 -11.00
CA ALA A 279 19.42 -13.26 -9.90
C ALA A 279 20.75 -13.84 -9.42
N ASP A 280 21.60 -14.32 -10.34
CA ASP A 280 22.94 -14.83 -10.02
C ASP A 280 23.79 -13.81 -9.26
N ALA A 281 23.83 -12.57 -9.74
CA ALA A 281 24.55 -11.48 -9.08
C ALA A 281 23.98 -11.19 -7.69
N ALA A 282 22.66 -11.17 -7.53
CA ALA A 282 22.02 -10.93 -6.24
C ALA A 282 22.33 -12.05 -5.24
N ILE A 283 22.22 -13.32 -5.66
CA ILE A 283 22.48 -14.49 -4.84
C ILE A 283 23.94 -14.50 -4.37
N ALA A 284 24.88 -14.26 -5.29
CA ALA A 284 26.30 -14.18 -4.96
C ALA A 284 26.59 -13.06 -3.94
N ALA A 285 26.07 -11.86 -4.18
CA ALA A 285 26.28 -10.71 -3.29
C ALA A 285 25.65 -10.91 -1.90
N ILE A 286 24.46 -11.50 -1.82
CA ILE A 286 23.79 -11.83 -0.54
C ILE A 286 24.62 -12.85 0.25
N HIS A 287 25.13 -13.89 -0.41
CA HIS A 287 26.00 -14.88 0.22
C HIS A 287 27.33 -14.28 0.70
N GLU A 288 27.99 -13.49 -0.14
CA GLU A 288 29.28 -12.86 0.19
C GLU A 288 29.14 -11.89 1.36
N ALA A 289 28.06 -11.11 1.41
CA ALA A 289 27.80 -10.17 2.49
C ALA A 289 27.36 -10.86 3.80
N GLY A 290 26.98 -12.14 3.76
CA GLY A 290 26.56 -12.90 4.94
C GLY A 290 25.20 -12.48 5.51
N TYR A 291 24.32 -11.93 4.68
CA TYR A 291 22.97 -11.52 5.10
C TYR A 291 22.13 -12.72 5.54
N GLN A 292 21.19 -12.49 6.47
CA GLN A 292 20.28 -13.52 6.95
C GLN A 292 19.22 -13.82 5.90
N VAL A 293 19.09 -15.07 5.48
CA VAL A 293 18.11 -15.49 4.47
C VAL A 293 16.96 -16.23 5.13
N HIS A 294 15.74 -15.80 4.84
CA HIS A 294 14.50 -16.43 5.28
C HIS A 294 13.74 -16.94 4.04
N GLY A 295 13.92 -18.22 3.74
CA GLY A 295 13.43 -18.88 2.53
C GLY A 295 14.57 -19.48 1.69
N ASP A 296 14.32 -19.64 0.40
CA ASP A 296 15.32 -20.14 -0.56
C ASP A 296 15.72 -19.01 -1.51
N LEU A 297 17.02 -18.78 -1.70
CA LEU A 297 17.52 -17.79 -2.66
C LEU A 297 17.26 -18.20 -4.11
N GLU A 298 17.03 -19.48 -4.38
CA GLU A 298 16.64 -19.96 -5.69
C GLU A 298 15.24 -19.45 -6.10
N ASP A 299 14.41 -18.98 -5.15
CA ASP A 299 13.15 -18.28 -5.44
C ASP A 299 13.35 -16.95 -6.20
N LEU A 300 14.59 -16.40 -6.23
CA LEU A 300 14.93 -15.20 -7.00
C LEU A 300 15.10 -15.48 -8.49
N ARG A 301 15.43 -16.72 -8.86
CA ARG A 301 15.67 -17.09 -10.25
C ARG A 301 14.37 -17.01 -11.03
N PRO A 302 14.42 -16.53 -12.28
CA PRO A 302 13.23 -16.50 -13.12
C PRO A 302 12.71 -17.93 -13.31
N ALA A 303 11.45 -18.16 -12.93
CA ALA A 303 10.78 -19.41 -13.29
C ALA A 303 10.81 -19.61 -14.82
N PRO A 304 10.83 -20.87 -15.30
CA PRO A 304 10.84 -21.16 -16.74
C PRO A 304 9.77 -20.35 -17.47
N ALA A 305 10.10 -19.84 -18.67
CA ALA A 305 9.25 -18.96 -19.47
C ALA A 305 7.83 -19.52 -19.59
N GLY A 306 6.95 -19.04 -18.73
CA GLY A 306 5.54 -19.39 -18.69
C GLY A 306 4.75 -18.12 -18.94
N GLY A 307 3.95 -18.13 -20.00
CA GLY A 307 3.16 -16.98 -20.42
C GLY A 307 3.54 -16.48 -21.80
N ARG A 308 2.57 -15.83 -22.43
CA ARG A 308 2.67 -15.26 -23.76
C ARG A 308 3.11 -13.79 -23.67
N LEU A 309 3.79 -13.29 -24.69
CA LEU A 309 4.12 -11.86 -24.77
C LEU A 309 2.88 -11.03 -25.13
N PRO A 310 2.78 -9.78 -24.65
CA PRO A 310 1.72 -8.86 -25.07
C PRO A 310 1.66 -8.66 -26.60
N SER A 311 2.79 -8.77 -27.30
CA SER A 311 2.89 -8.67 -28.76
C SER A 311 2.25 -9.85 -29.52
N GLU A 312 1.99 -10.97 -28.83
CA GLU A 312 1.34 -12.16 -29.40
C GLU A 312 -0.18 -12.20 -29.08
N VAL A 313 -0.70 -11.18 -28.39
CA VAL A 313 -2.15 -11.02 -28.15
C VAL A 313 -2.84 -10.53 -29.42
N THR A 314 -3.88 -11.24 -29.84
CA THR A 314 -4.62 -10.93 -31.07
C THR A 314 -5.63 -9.80 -30.86
N ASP A 315 -5.99 -9.11 -31.94
CA ASP A 315 -7.03 -8.07 -31.89
C ASP A 315 -8.40 -8.61 -31.47
N GLY A 316 -8.69 -9.89 -31.79
CA GLY A 316 -9.92 -10.55 -31.36
C GLY A 316 -10.00 -10.71 -29.84
N GLU A 317 -8.91 -11.15 -29.21
CA GLU A 317 -8.83 -11.29 -27.75
C GLU A 317 -8.94 -9.93 -27.04
N VAL A 318 -8.29 -8.90 -27.58
CA VAL A 318 -8.43 -7.52 -27.06
C VAL A 318 -9.87 -7.04 -27.16
N ALA A 319 -10.54 -7.29 -28.29
CA ALA A 319 -11.94 -6.90 -28.48
C ALA A 319 -12.89 -7.62 -27.52
N GLU A 320 -12.66 -8.91 -27.26
CA GLU A 320 -13.43 -9.70 -26.29
C GLU A 320 -13.23 -9.18 -24.86
N SER A 321 -11.97 -8.97 -24.44
CA SER A 321 -11.65 -8.39 -23.12
C SER A 321 -12.22 -6.97 -22.98
N ALA A 322 -12.21 -6.16 -24.06
CA ALA A 322 -12.82 -4.83 -24.06
C ALA A 322 -14.34 -4.88 -23.90
N ALA A 323 -15.03 -5.84 -24.51
CA ALA A 323 -16.48 -6.00 -24.34
C ALA A 323 -16.84 -6.32 -22.88
N LEU A 324 -16.06 -7.18 -22.22
CA LEU A 324 -16.21 -7.49 -20.80
C LEU A 324 -15.93 -6.26 -19.93
N ALA A 325 -14.83 -5.56 -20.18
CA ALA A 325 -14.46 -4.35 -19.46
C ALA A 325 -15.53 -3.25 -19.57
N LEU A 326 -16.13 -3.07 -20.75
CA LEU A 326 -17.23 -2.12 -20.96
C LEU A 326 -18.49 -2.51 -20.18
N ALA A 327 -18.83 -3.81 -20.14
CA ALA A 327 -19.94 -4.29 -19.34
C ALA A 327 -19.73 -4.00 -17.85
N ASP A 328 -18.54 -4.28 -17.32
CA ASP A 328 -18.20 -4.03 -15.92
C ASP A 328 -18.14 -2.53 -15.59
N LEU A 329 -17.66 -1.69 -16.51
CA LEU A 329 -17.73 -0.23 -16.38
C LEU A 329 -19.17 0.29 -16.34
N LEU A 330 -20.08 -0.26 -17.14
CA LEU A 330 -21.50 0.11 -17.11
C LEU A 330 -22.16 -0.28 -15.79
N VAL A 331 -21.84 -1.47 -15.26
CA VAL A 331 -22.32 -1.90 -13.94
C VAL A 331 -21.78 -0.98 -12.85
N TRP A 332 -20.47 -0.69 -12.87
CA TRP A 332 -19.84 0.24 -11.94
C TRP A 332 -20.48 1.63 -12.01
N ALA A 333 -20.70 2.19 -13.21
CA ALA A 333 -21.29 3.52 -13.39
C ALA A 333 -22.73 3.58 -12.86
N ARG A 334 -23.54 2.53 -13.09
CA ARG A 334 -24.89 2.41 -12.53
C ARG A 334 -24.85 2.41 -11.00
N GLU A 335 -23.95 1.64 -10.40
CA GLU A 335 -23.81 1.51 -8.95
C GLU A 335 -23.24 2.79 -8.30
N ALA A 336 -22.40 3.53 -9.02
CA ALA A 336 -21.90 4.84 -8.62
C ALA A 336 -22.98 5.95 -8.72
N GLY A 337 -24.21 5.63 -9.13
CA GLY A 337 -25.30 6.59 -9.23
C GLY A 337 -25.17 7.55 -10.41
N ALA A 338 -24.50 7.14 -11.50
CA ALA A 338 -24.46 7.94 -12.72
C ALA A 338 -25.88 8.04 -13.32
N ASP A 339 -26.59 9.14 -13.02
CA ASP A 339 -27.87 9.44 -13.64
C ASP A 339 -27.65 9.91 -15.09
N VAL A 340 -27.85 9.00 -16.04
CA VAL A 340 -27.70 9.25 -17.47
C VAL A 340 -28.75 10.24 -18.01
N ARG A 341 -29.80 10.55 -17.23
CA ARG A 341 -30.89 11.46 -17.64
C ARG A 341 -30.70 12.91 -17.18
N THR A 342 -29.73 13.17 -16.31
CA THR A 342 -29.40 14.54 -15.88
C THR A 342 -28.15 15.01 -16.65
N PRO A 343 -28.28 15.91 -17.64
CA PRO A 343 -27.11 16.45 -18.32
C PRO A 343 -26.24 17.22 -17.31
N ALA A 344 -24.93 17.05 -17.40
CA ALA A 344 -23.97 17.80 -16.59
C ALA A 344 -24.24 19.32 -16.72
N PRO A 345 -24.18 20.10 -15.61
CA PRO A 345 -24.28 21.54 -15.71
C PRO A 345 -23.18 22.05 -16.64
N SER A 346 -23.60 22.80 -17.66
CA SER A 346 -22.70 23.44 -18.61
C SER A 346 -21.99 24.60 -17.93
N GLY A 347 -20.66 24.50 -17.82
CA GLY A 347 -19.74 25.63 -17.71
C GLY A 347 -19.61 26.32 -16.36
N GLY A 348 -18.45 26.14 -15.74
CA GLY A 348 -17.93 27.00 -14.66
C GLY A 348 -16.62 26.44 -14.15
N ALA A 349 -15.50 27.04 -14.56
CA ALA A 349 -14.18 26.74 -14.04
C ALA A 349 -14.08 27.11 -12.54
N ASP A 350 -13.18 26.40 -11.85
CA ASP A 350 -12.72 26.58 -10.46
C ASP A 350 -13.70 26.25 -9.32
N GLU A 351 -13.70 24.97 -8.91
CA GLU A 351 -13.39 24.51 -7.54
C GLU A 351 -13.55 22.98 -7.46
N PRO A 352 -12.55 22.20 -7.01
CA PRO A 352 -12.76 20.78 -6.76
C PRO A 352 -13.52 20.60 -5.44
N ALA A 353 -14.83 20.39 -5.54
CA ALA A 353 -15.64 19.87 -4.45
C ALA A 353 -15.06 18.55 -3.91
N ASN A 354 -15.09 18.42 -2.58
CA ASN A 354 -14.62 17.30 -1.78
C ASN A 354 -14.99 15.92 -2.36
N PRO A 355 -14.15 14.87 -2.17
CA PRO A 355 -14.38 13.58 -2.78
C PRO A 355 -15.70 12.98 -2.32
N VAL A 356 -16.50 12.58 -3.31
CA VAL A 356 -17.76 11.87 -3.16
C VAL A 356 -17.54 10.66 -2.25
N LYS A 357 -18.14 10.69 -1.06
CA LYS A 357 -18.39 9.50 -0.26
C LYS A 357 -19.38 8.63 -1.03
N VAL A 358 -18.88 7.63 -1.74
CA VAL A 358 -19.73 6.60 -2.36
C VAL A 358 -20.28 5.74 -1.24
N ALA A 359 -21.49 6.08 -0.79
CA ALA A 359 -22.29 5.24 0.08
C ALA A 359 -22.89 4.11 -0.77
N VAL A 360 -22.31 2.91 -0.69
CA VAL A 360 -22.86 1.71 -1.31
C VAL A 360 -24.06 1.24 -0.47
N ARG A 361 -25.24 1.72 -0.83
CA ARG A 361 -26.53 1.14 -0.41
C ARG A 361 -27.31 0.81 -1.68
N GLY A 362 -27.49 -0.48 -1.98
CA GLY A 362 -28.42 -0.88 -3.05
C GLY A 362 -28.25 -2.29 -3.62
N SER A 363 -28.80 -3.27 -2.93
CA SER A 363 -29.57 -4.41 -3.47
C SER A 363 -28.96 -5.27 -4.59
N LEU A 364 -28.15 -6.27 -4.21
CA LEU A 364 -27.82 -7.42 -5.07
C LEU A 364 -28.71 -8.62 -4.71
N SER A 365 -29.87 -8.72 -5.37
CA SER A 365 -30.47 -10.03 -5.61
C SER A 365 -30.07 -10.46 -7.02
N ARG A 366 -29.09 -11.37 -7.11
CA ARG A 366 -29.18 -12.67 -7.79
C ARG A 366 -27.79 -13.20 -8.20
N LEU A 367 -27.57 -14.44 -7.78
CA LEU A 367 -26.53 -15.42 -8.14
C LEU A 367 -25.12 -15.10 -7.61
N ALA A 368 -24.93 -15.33 -6.31
CA ALA A 368 -23.66 -15.21 -5.62
C ALA A 368 -22.94 -16.56 -5.43
N SER A 369 -21.62 -16.52 -5.57
CA SER A 369 -20.70 -17.48 -4.96
C SER A 369 -20.65 -17.22 -3.44
N PRO A 370 -20.59 -18.26 -2.59
CA PRO A 370 -20.67 -18.14 -1.12
C PRO A 370 -19.57 -17.27 -0.47
N VAL A 371 -18.50 -16.92 -1.20
CA VAL A 371 -17.43 -16.02 -0.72
C VAL A 371 -17.85 -14.55 -0.80
N ARG A 372 -18.66 -14.18 -1.81
CA ARG A 372 -19.12 -12.79 -2.01
C ARG A 372 -20.13 -12.38 -0.94
N ASP A 373 -21.03 -13.28 -0.55
CA ASP A 373 -22.04 -13.04 0.48
C ASP A 373 -21.39 -12.80 1.85
N ARG A 374 -20.31 -13.53 2.16
CA ARG A 374 -19.54 -13.32 3.40
C ARG A 374 -18.83 -11.96 3.43
N ARG A 375 -18.31 -11.52 2.28
CA ARG A 375 -17.62 -10.22 2.15
C ARG A 375 -18.58 -9.05 2.30
N VAL A 376 -19.75 -9.12 1.65
CA VAL A 376 -20.81 -8.10 1.79
C VAL A 376 -21.29 -8.02 3.23
N ALA A 377 -21.60 -9.17 3.86
CA ALA A 377 -22.03 -9.19 5.27
C ALA A 377 -20.97 -8.62 6.24
N ARG A 378 -19.68 -8.87 5.97
CA ARG A 378 -18.57 -8.34 6.77
C ARG A 378 -18.42 -6.82 6.61
N LEU A 379 -18.52 -6.31 5.38
CA LEU A 379 -18.44 -4.87 5.10
C LEU A 379 -19.64 -4.12 5.69
N GLU A 380 -20.84 -4.68 5.60
CA GLU A 380 -22.03 -4.12 6.24
C GLU A 380 -21.86 -4.03 7.76
N LYS A 381 -21.31 -5.08 8.38
CA LYS A 381 -20.99 -5.07 9.82
C LYS A 381 -19.95 -4.00 10.16
N ARG A 382 -18.88 -3.87 9.38
CA ARG A 382 -17.81 -2.89 9.62
C ARG A 382 -18.28 -1.45 9.44
N ILE A 383 -19.15 -1.20 8.46
CA ILE A 383 -19.77 0.11 8.26
C ILE A 383 -20.64 0.45 9.48
N ALA A 384 -21.44 -0.48 9.97
CA ALA A 384 -22.26 -0.26 11.17
C ALA A 384 -21.41 0.02 12.42
N GLU A 385 -20.28 -0.68 12.59
CA GLU A 385 -19.33 -0.42 13.69
C GLU A 385 -18.70 0.98 13.57
N LEU A 386 -18.24 1.37 12.38
CA LEU A 386 -17.65 2.69 12.12
C LEU A 386 -18.68 3.82 12.27
N GLU A 387 -19.93 3.62 11.83
CA GLU A 387 -21.01 4.57 12.05
C GLU A 387 -21.29 4.75 13.56
N ALA A 388 -21.26 3.67 14.34
CA ALA A 388 -21.40 3.73 15.79
C ALA A 388 -20.22 4.44 16.48
N GLU A 389 -18.97 4.20 16.04
CA GLU A 389 -17.78 4.91 16.53
C GLU A 389 -17.81 6.39 16.20
N VAL A 390 -18.22 6.76 14.98
CA VAL A 390 -18.37 8.16 14.57
C VAL A 390 -19.45 8.86 15.38
N GLU A 391 -20.58 8.20 15.64
CA GLU A 391 -21.65 8.77 16.45
C GLU A 391 -21.23 8.91 17.93
N ALA A 392 -20.50 7.94 18.47
CA ALA A 392 -19.90 8.02 19.80
C ALA A 392 -18.88 9.16 19.91
N SER A 393 -18.04 9.35 18.88
CA SER A 393 -17.06 10.45 18.81
C SER A 393 -17.76 11.82 18.71
N ARG A 394 -18.83 11.93 17.91
CA ARG A 394 -19.66 13.16 17.85
C ARG A 394 -20.32 13.47 19.19
N ALA A 395 -20.85 12.46 19.88
CA ALA A 395 -21.40 12.62 21.21
C ALA A 395 -20.33 13.09 22.23
N LEU A 396 -19.11 12.56 22.14
CA LEU A 396 -17.99 13.00 22.98
C LEU A 396 -17.58 14.45 22.68
N HIS A 397 -17.42 14.82 21.41
CA HIS A 397 -17.09 16.20 21.02
C HIS A 397 -18.15 17.21 21.48
N LEU A 398 -19.44 16.86 21.40
CA LEU A 398 -20.52 17.70 21.93
C LEU A 398 -20.46 17.84 23.46
N ARG A 399 -20.10 16.77 24.19
CA ARG A 399 -19.91 16.83 25.65
C ARG A 399 -18.73 17.71 26.02
N VAL A 400 -17.59 17.59 25.32
CA VAL A 400 -16.40 18.42 25.53
C VAL A 400 -16.70 19.89 25.24
N ALA A 401 -17.41 20.20 24.14
CA ALA A 401 -17.84 21.56 23.84
C ALA A 401 -18.74 22.14 24.95
N THR A 402 -19.71 21.35 25.44
CA THR A 402 -20.61 21.78 26.55
C THR A 402 -19.82 22.03 27.85
N LEU A 403 -18.83 21.18 28.15
CA LEU A 403 -17.94 21.37 29.31
C LEU A 403 -17.04 22.60 29.17
N SER A 404 -16.53 22.85 27.97
CA SER A 404 -15.71 24.03 27.66
C SER A 404 -16.52 25.32 27.84
N ASP A 405 -17.78 25.34 27.41
CA ASP A 405 -18.67 26.50 27.59
C ASP A 405 -18.96 26.76 29.09
N VAL A 406 -19.15 25.71 29.89
CA VAL A 406 -19.34 25.81 31.35
C VAL A 406 -18.07 26.31 32.03
N VAL A 407 -16.90 25.78 31.67
CA VAL A 407 -15.61 26.22 32.24
C VAL A 407 -15.32 27.68 31.84
N ALA A 408 -15.58 28.08 30.60
CA ALA A 408 -15.42 29.45 30.14
C ALA A 408 -16.31 30.44 30.92
N GLN A 409 -17.57 30.08 31.19
CA GLN A 409 -18.48 30.87 32.03
C GLN A 409 -17.99 30.99 33.48
N LEU A 410 -17.50 29.90 34.08
CA LEU A 410 -17.02 29.88 35.46
C LEU A 410 -15.72 30.69 35.68
N LEU A 411 -14.96 30.93 34.61
CA LEU A 411 -13.74 31.75 34.62
C LEU A 411 -14.02 33.26 34.47
N LEU A 412 -15.26 33.67 34.17
CA LEU A 412 -15.65 35.08 34.13
C LEU A 412 -15.80 35.66 35.55
N PRO A 413 -15.43 36.94 35.78
CA PRO A 413 -15.70 37.62 37.05
C PRO A 413 -17.20 37.62 37.38
N ALA A 414 -17.57 37.51 38.66
CA ALA A 414 -18.97 37.34 39.11
C ALA A 414 -19.96 38.40 38.58
N ALA A 415 -19.49 39.60 38.21
CA ALA A 415 -20.31 40.65 37.61
C ALA A 415 -20.64 40.44 36.12
N GLN A 416 -20.05 39.42 35.48
CA GLN A 416 -20.18 39.09 34.04
C GLN A 416 -20.69 37.66 33.81
N GLN A 417 -20.98 36.91 34.87
CA GLN A 417 -21.56 35.57 34.78
C GLN A 417 -23.05 35.68 34.43
N ASP A 418 -23.48 34.87 33.47
CA ASP A 418 -24.89 34.72 33.16
C ASP A 418 -25.37 33.39 33.77
N GLU A 419 -26.10 33.51 34.89
CA GLU A 419 -26.60 32.36 35.64
C GLU A 419 -27.58 31.50 34.81
N GLU A 420 -28.29 32.10 33.87
CA GLU A 420 -29.27 31.40 33.03
C GLU A 420 -28.55 30.52 31.99
N ILE A 421 -27.49 31.04 31.35
CA ILE A 421 -26.65 30.30 30.41
C ILE A 421 -25.91 29.15 31.12
N THR A 422 -25.35 29.41 32.30
CA THR A 422 -24.63 28.40 33.09
C THR A 422 -25.55 27.27 33.54
N MET A 423 -26.75 27.61 34.03
CA MET A 423 -27.75 26.61 34.47
C MET A 423 -28.38 25.84 33.30
N SER A 424 -28.45 26.45 32.10
CA SER A 424 -28.87 25.77 30.87
C SER A 424 -27.82 24.75 30.42
N ALA A 425 -26.55 25.15 30.32
CA ALA A 425 -25.46 24.26 29.94
C ALA A 425 -25.26 23.08 30.92
N LEU A 426 -25.40 23.32 32.23
CA LEU A 426 -25.39 22.25 33.25
C LEU A 426 -26.57 21.28 33.13
N ARG A 427 -27.77 21.78 32.79
CA ARG A 427 -28.94 20.92 32.53
C ARG A 427 -28.73 20.07 31.28
N THR A 428 -28.22 20.66 30.19
CA THR A 428 -27.89 19.95 28.95
C THR A 428 -26.82 18.90 29.18
N TYR A 429 -25.77 19.21 29.96
CA TYR A 429 -24.72 18.26 30.32
C TYR A 429 -25.27 17.08 31.15
N ARG A 430 -26.09 17.35 32.18
CA ARG A 430 -26.72 16.31 33.01
C ARG A 430 -27.65 15.41 32.21
N SER A 431 -28.46 15.97 31.30
CA SER A 431 -29.37 15.19 30.46
C SER A 431 -28.67 14.32 29.41
N ARG A 432 -27.39 14.59 29.11
CA ARG A 432 -26.61 13.87 28.09
C ARG A 432 -25.53 12.96 28.68
N SER A 433 -25.33 12.98 29.99
CA SER A 433 -24.27 12.23 30.70
C SER A 433 -24.79 11.13 31.62
N LEU A 434 -26.10 11.12 31.90
CA LEU A 434 -26.88 10.01 32.46
C LEU A 434 -27.74 9.41 31.34
#